data_AF-A0A973RGH1-F1
#
_entry.id   AF-A0A973RGH1-F1
#
_cell.length_a   1.000
_cell.length_b   1.000
_cell.length_c   1.000
_cell.angle_alpha   90.00
_cell.angle_beta   90.00
_cell.angle_gamma   90.00
#
_symmetry.space_group_name_H-M   'P 1'
#
loop_
_entity.id
_entity.type
_entity.pdbx_description
1 polymer ?
#
loop_
_entity_poly.entity_id
_entity_poly.type
_entity_poly.pdbx_seq_one_letter_code
_entity_poly.pdbx_strand_id
1 'polypeptide(L)'
;GLIVAGPDAEPVLEGAHAAASAAGGSPGGEGPYAPQMTRIVHVPDAEAAAAELARVLRPGDAVLVKGPRAMGLERTAELLLGGTAQ
;
A
#
# COMPACT_ATOMS: atom_id res chain seq x y z
N GLY A 1 -4.92 1.03 4.23
CA GLY A 1 -5.08 0.61 2.84
C GLY A 1 -3.75 0.09 2.32
N LEU A 2 -3.75 -0.63 1.21
CA LEU A 2 -2.57 -1.15 0.55
C LEU A 2 -2.53 -0.67 -0.90
N ILE A 3 -1.38 -0.21 -1.36
CA ILE A 3 -1.13 0.07 -2.77
C ILE A 3 -0.07 -0.92 -3.26
N VAL A 4 -0.40 -1.61 -4.35
CA VAL A 4 0.47 -2.55 -5.03
C VAL A 4 0.93 -1.89 -6.31
N ALA A 5 2.24 -1.72 -6.50
CA ALA A 5 2.81 -0.98 -7.62
C ALA A 5 3.65 -1.88 -8.51
N GLY A 6 3.51 -1.72 -9.82
CA GLY A 6 4.34 -2.37 -10.82
C GLY A 6 3.56 -3.27 -11.80
N PRO A 7 4.06 -3.43 -13.03
CA PRO A 7 3.43 -4.27 -14.05
C PRO A 7 3.44 -5.76 -13.67
N ASP A 8 4.50 -6.22 -12.98
CA ASP A 8 4.68 -7.61 -12.57
C ASP A 8 4.22 -7.88 -11.13
N ALA A 9 3.40 -6.99 -10.57
CA ALA A 9 2.97 -7.05 -9.18
C ALA A 9 1.81 -8.04 -8.94
N GLU A 10 1.42 -8.78 -9.96
CA GLU A 10 0.30 -9.73 -9.95
C GLU A 10 0.37 -10.74 -8.77
N PRO A 11 1.51 -11.39 -8.46
CA PRO A 11 1.59 -12.30 -7.31
C PRO A 11 1.36 -11.60 -5.97
N VAL A 12 1.76 -10.33 -5.84
CA VAL A 12 1.54 -9.53 -4.63
C VAL A 12 0.07 -9.13 -4.52
N LEU A 13 -0.56 -8.78 -5.63
CA LEU A 13 -1.98 -8.41 -5.69
C LEU A 13 -2.87 -9.61 -5.32
N GLU A 14 -2.60 -10.79 -5.87
CA GLU A 14 -3.29 -12.03 -5.52
C GLU A 14 -3.15 -12.34 -4.02
N GLY A 15 -1.92 -12.29 -3.50
CA GLY A 15 -1.65 -12.52 -2.09
C GLY A 15 -2.37 -11.53 -1.17
N ALA A 16 -2.44 -10.25 -1.57
CA ALA A 16 -3.16 -9.22 -0.83
C ALA A 16 -4.68 -9.49 -0.78
N HIS A 17 -5.29 -9.87 -1.90
CA HIS A 17 -6.71 -10.21 -1.95
C HIS A 17 -7.03 -11.50 -1.17
N ALA A 18 -6.16 -12.51 -1.25
CA ALA A 18 -6.29 -13.73 -0.46
C ALA A 18 -6.25 -13.43 1.05
N ALA A 19 -5.29 -12.61 1.48
CA ALA A 19 -5.17 -12.19 2.89
C ALA A 19 -6.37 -11.38 3.36
N ALA A 20 -6.86 -10.43 2.55
CA ALA A 20 -8.05 -9.64 2.87
C ALA A 20 -9.31 -10.51 2.99
N SER A 21 -9.47 -11.50 2.10
CA SER A 21 -10.60 -12.44 2.12
C SER A 21 -10.56 -13.35 3.36
N ALA A 22 -9.36 -13.83 3.74
CA ALA A 22 -9.18 -14.61 4.96
C ALA A 22 -9.48 -13.78 6.23
N ALA A 23 -9.13 -12.50 6.22
CA ALA A 23 -9.38 -11.59 7.34
C ALA A 23 -10.87 -11.22 7.47
N GLY A 24 -11.61 -11.06 6.37
CA GLY A 24 -13.05 -10.74 6.37
C GLY A 24 -13.97 -11.87 6.82
N GLY A 25 -13.45 -13.08 7.03
CA GLY A 25 -14.23 -14.29 7.36
C GLY A 25 -14.43 -14.59 8.85
N SER A 26 -13.95 -13.74 9.78
CA SER A 26 -14.10 -13.99 11.23
C SER A 26 -15.22 -13.12 11.83
N PRO A 27 -16.40 -13.70 12.19
CA PRO A 27 -17.50 -12.95 12.77
C PRO A 27 -17.32 -12.58 14.26
N GLY A 28 -16.12 -12.74 14.84
CA GLY A 28 -15.87 -12.58 16.28
C GLY A 28 -14.80 -11.55 16.66
N GLY A 29 -14.33 -10.73 15.70
CA GLY A 29 -13.29 -9.74 15.95
C GLY A 29 -13.83 -8.44 16.53
N GLU A 30 -14.56 -8.45 17.64
CA GLU A 30 -14.95 -7.21 18.34
C GLU A 30 -13.76 -6.70 19.16
N GLY A 31 -12.89 -5.93 18.51
CA GLY A 31 -11.74 -5.29 19.15
C GLY A 31 -11.20 -4.14 18.29
N PRO A 32 -10.31 -3.29 18.83
CA PRO A 32 -9.74 -2.16 18.08
C PRO A 32 -8.91 -2.58 16.86
N TYR A 33 -8.62 -3.88 16.72
CA TYR A 33 -7.90 -4.49 15.60
C TYR A 33 -8.80 -5.43 14.78
N ALA A 34 -10.13 -5.29 14.88
CA ALA A 34 -11.07 -5.97 14.00
C ALA A 34 -10.60 -5.80 12.54
N PRO A 35 -10.64 -6.87 11.71
CA PRO A 35 -10.20 -6.77 10.33
C PRO A 35 -11.13 -5.82 9.57
N GLN A 36 -10.74 -4.55 9.51
CA GLN A 36 -11.37 -3.56 8.66
C GLN A 36 -11.06 -3.93 7.22
N MET A 37 -12.08 -3.84 6.37
CA MET A 37 -11.97 -4.14 4.95
C MET A 37 -10.85 -3.30 4.34
N THR A 38 -9.71 -3.93 4.06
CA THR A 38 -8.52 -3.22 3.61
C THR A 38 -8.70 -2.84 2.15
N ARG A 39 -8.77 -1.53 1.87
CA ARG A 39 -8.75 -1.02 0.49
C ARG A 39 -7.41 -1.39 -0.16
N ILE A 40 -7.46 -2.19 -1.22
CA ILE A 40 -6.31 -2.59 -2.06
C ILE A 40 -6.44 -1.87 -3.40
N VAL A 41 -5.37 -1.21 -3.85
CA VAL A 41 -5.32 -0.51 -5.15
C VAL A 41 -4.06 -0.96 -5.89
N HIS A 42 -4.21 -1.37 -7.15
CA HIS A 42 -3.07 -1.66 -8.04
C HIS A 42 -2.79 -0.45 -8.93
N VAL A 43 -1.52 -0.13 -9.11
CA VAL A 43 -1.04 1.00 -9.92
C VAL A 43 0.16 0.57 -10.77
N PRO A 44 0.38 1.22 -11.93
CA PRO A 44 1.42 0.79 -12.86
C PRO A 44 2.85 1.01 -12.35
N ASP A 45 3.10 2.04 -11.54
CA ASP A 45 4.45 2.47 -11.16
C ASP A 45 4.49 3.24 -9.81
N ALA A 46 5.69 3.70 -9.44
CA ALA A 46 5.97 4.43 -8.20
C ALA A 46 5.30 5.82 -8.17
N GLU A 47 5.28 6.52 -9.31
CA GLU A 47 4.62 7.82 -9.47
C GLU A 47 3.12 7.72 -9.24
N ALA A 48 2.47 6.73 -9.84
CA ALA A 48 1.05 6.48 -9.65
C ALA A 48 0.77 6.08 -8.19
N ALA A 49 1.67 5.33 -7.55
CA ALA A 49 1.56 5.01 -6.12
C ALA A 49 1.62 6.27 -5.25
N ALA A 50 2.57 7.17 -5.50
CA ALA A 50 2.69 8.43 -4.77
C ALA A 50 1.46 9.32 -4.97
N ALA A 51 0.93 9.40 -6.20
CA ALA A 51 -0.27 10.15 -6.51
C ALA A 51 -1.50 9.62 -5.78
N GLU A 52 -1.68 8.29 -5.71
CA GLU A 52 -2.78 7.68 -4.95
C GLU A 52 -2.63 7.88 -3.44
N LEU A 53 -1.40 7.78 -2.90
CA LEU A 53 -1.12 8.05 -1.49
C LEU A 53 -1.41 9.51 -1.12
N ALA A 54 -1.02 10.47 -1.96
CA ALA A 54 -1.24 11.90 -1.72
C ALA A 54 -2.73 12.27 -1.58
N ARG A 55 -3.65 11.49 -2.16
CA ARG A 55 -5.10 11.71 -2.03
C ARG A 55 -5.66 11.34 -0.66
N VAL A 56 -4.97 10.48 0.08
CA VAL A 56 -5.49 9.86 1.31
C VAL A 56 -4.69 10.18 2.56
N LEU A 57 -3.40 10.51 2.41
CA LEU A 57 -2.51 10.80 3.53
C LEU A 57 -2.83 12.13 4.20
N ARG A 58 -2.66 12.16 5.51
CA ARG A 58 -2.76 13.33 6.37
C ARG A 58 -1.46 13.51 7.15
N PRO A 59 -1.15 14.73 7.63
CA PRO A 59 -0.03 14.94 8.53
C PRO A 59 -0.12 14.02 9.76
N GLY A 60 0.97 13.31 10.05
CA GLY A 60 1.05 12.33 11.14
C GLY A 60 0.80 10.88 10.74
N ASP A 61 0.33 10.61 9.51
CA ASP A 61 0.21 9.24 9.00
C ASP A 61 1.58 8.61 8.74
N ALA A 62 1.67 7.30 8.93
CA ALA A 62 2.85 6.52 8.63
C ALA A 62 2.64 5.65 7.38
N VAL A 63 3.66 5.58 6.52
CA VAL A 63 3.65 4.77 5.30
C VAL A 63 4.84 3.80 5.34
N LEU A 64 4.56 2.50 5.17
CA LEU A 64 5.59 1.49 4.93
C LEU A 64 5.72 1.25 3.43
N VAL A 65 6.90 1.50 2.88
CA VAL A 65 7.24 1.18 1.49
C VAL A 65 8.13 -0.05 1.48
N LYS A 66 7.75 -1.08 0.71
CA LYS A 66 8.50 -2.33 0.62
C LYS A 66 8.41 -2.94 -0.78
N GLY A 67 9.55 -3.42 -1.27
CA GLY A 67 9.65 -4.22 -2.48
C GLY A 67 11.11 -4.44 -2.88
N PRO A 68 11.36 -5.12 -4.00
CA PRO A 68 12.71 -5.35 -4.50
C PRO A 68 13.35 -4.03 -4.96
N ARG A 69 14.67 -3.90 -4.77
CA ARG A 69 15.43 -2.71 -5.21
C ARG A 69 15.27 -2.39 -6.69
N ALA A 70 15.18 -3.42 -7.53
CA ALA A 70 15.00 -3.26 -8.98
C ALA A 70 13.70 -2.50 -9.34
N MET A 71 12.72 -2.44 -8.44
CA MET A 71 11.46 -1.72 -8.66
C MET A 71 11.55 -0.22 -8.31
N GLY A 72 12.64 0.24 -7.69
CA GLY A 72 12.84 1.67 -7.45
C GLY A 72 11.80 2.32 -6.54
N LEU A 73 11.23 1.57 -5.58
CA LEU A 73 10.13 2.07 -4.72
C LEU A 73 10.55 3.19 -3.77
N GLU A 74 11.86 3.40 -3.56
CA GLU A 74 12.41 4.59 -2.91
C GLU A 74 11.89 5.89 -3.52
N ARG A 75 11.64 5.89 -4.84
CA ARG A 75 11.08 7.02 -5.57
C ARG A 75 9.69 7.41 -5.06
N THR A 76 8.87 6.44 -4.63
CA THR A 76 7.57 6.72 -4.00
C THR A 76 7.76 7.53 -2.71
N ALA A 77 8.72 7.15 -1.87
CA ALA A 77 8.99 7.86 -0.62
C ALA A 77 9.56 9.26 -0.87
N GLU A 78 10.47 9.41 -1.83
CA GLU A 78 11.02 10.70 -2.24
C GLU A 78 9.93 11.66 -2.70
N LEU A 79 9.01 11.19 -3.55
CA LEU A 79 7.89 11.99 -4.05
C LEU A 79 6.95 12.44 -2.93
N LEU A 80 6.69 11.59 -1.93
CA LEU A 80 5.84 11.93 -0.79
C LEU A 80 6.48 12.90 0.20
N LEU A 81 7.79 12.82 0.37
CA LEU A 81 8.56 13.69 1.28
C LEU A 81 8.94 15.03 0.64
N GLY A 82 8.54 15.29 -0.61
CA GLY A 82 8.80 16.55 -1.32
C GLY A 82 10.16 16.61 -2.04
N GLY A 83 10.79 15.46 -2.28
CA GLY A 83 11.95 15.36 -3.17
C GLY A 83 13.20 16.09 -2.69
N THR A 84 13.60 15.94 -1.43
CA THR A 84 14.98 16.15 -0.97
C THR A 84 15.26 15.27 0.24
N ALA A 85 15.80 14.07 0.02
CA ALA A 85 16.70 13.50 1.01
C ALA A 85 17.96 14.38 0.97
N GLN A 86 18.24 15.08 2.07
CA GLN A 86 19.52 15.75 2.28
C GLN A 86 20.55 14.74 2.77
#